data_AF-Q4L0S3-F1
#
_entry.id   AF-Q4L0S3-F1
#
_cell.length_a   1.000
_cell.length_b   1.000
_cell.length_c   1.000
_cell.angle_alpha   90.00
_cell.angle_beta   90.00
_cell.angle_gamma   90.00
#
_symmetry.space_group_name_H-M   'P 1'
#
loop_
_entity.id
_entity.type
_entity.pdbx_description
1 polymer ?
#
loop_
_entity_poly.entity_id
_entity_poly.type
_entity_poly.pdbx_seq_one_letter_code
_entity_poly.pdbx_strand_id
1 'polypeptide(L)'
;MNENTDKAQALSERADGREIISPTLQTLIADNPSLLPERQSACQVCRVALWFVEQLKEGPELKVFCPKMNSIIYETANPVSIPLCDGMIQAEEEAMQEEE
;
A
#
# COMPACT_ATOMS: atom_id res chain seq x y z
N MET A 1 24.63 0.69 -5.94
CA MET A 1 23.45 1.34 -5.34
C MET A 1 22.57 0.20 -4.85
N ASN A 2 22.10 0.25 -3.60
CA ASN A 2 21.37 -0.85 -2.97
C ASN A 2 19.94 -0.87 -3.50
N GLU A 3 19.51 -1.97 -4.12
CA GLU A 3 18.15 -2.14 -4.68
C GLU A 3 17.03 -1.83 -3.65
N ASN A 4 17.30 -2.06 -2.35
CA ASN A 4 16.38 -1.74 -1.26
C ASN A 4 16.21 -0.23 -1.01
N THR A 5 17.25 0.57 -1.25
CA THR A 5 17.19 2.04 -1.13
C THR A 5 16.40 2.62 -2.30
N ASP A 6 16.55 2.04 -3.50
CA ASP A 6 15.82 2.46 -4.69
C ASP A 6 14.31 2.16 -4.59
N LYS A 7 13.92 1.03 -3.97
CA LYS A 7 12.50 0.67 -3.73
C LYS A 7 11.79 1.65 -2.79
N ALA A 8 12.42 1.98 -1.67
CA ALA A 8 11.89 2.94 -0.71
C ALA A 8 11.73 4.33 -1.34
N GLN A 9 12.72 4.77 -2.11
CA GLN A 9 12.69 6.07 -2.77
C GLN A 9 11.61 6.14 -3.86
N ALA A 10 11.49 5.11 -4.70
CA ALA A 10 10.49 5.04 -5.78
C ALA A 10 9.03 5.02 -5.28
N LEU A 11 8.79 4.56 -4.04
CA LEU A 11 7.48 4.60 -3.41
C LEU A 11 7.19 5.92 -2.70
N SER A 12 8.24 6.61 -2.25
CA SER A 12 8.13 7.92 -1.60
C SER A 12 7.88 9.05 -2.62
N GLU A 13 8.48 8.94 -3.80
CA GLU A 13 8.38 9.93 -4.89
C GLU A 13 7.38 9.46 -5.96
N ARG A 14 6.09 9.47 -5.62
CA ARG A 14 5.04 8.99 -6.54
C ARG A 14 4.83 9.93 -7.73
N ALA A 15 4.58 9.34 -8.90
CA ALA A 15 4.35 10.10 -10.13
C ALA A 15 3.05 10.93 -10.10
N ASP A 16 2.08 10.52 -9.27
CA ASP A 16 0.82 11.22 -9.06
C ASP A 16 0.88 12.27 -7.94
N GLY A 17 2.03 12.45 -7.29
CA GLY A 17 2.24 13.42 -6.20
C GLY A 17 1.47 13.11 -4.92
N ARG A 18 0.78 11.97 -4.82
CA ARG A 18 0.05 11.56 -3.61
C ARG A 18 1.01 10.96 -2.60
N GLU A 19 0.75 11.18 -1.32
CA GLU A 19 1.58 10.66 -0.24
C GLU A 19 1.06 9.32 0.31
N ILE A 20 1.99 8.46 0.72
CA ILE A 20 1.66 7.22 1.42
C ILE A 20 1.25 7.55 2.86
N ILE A 21 -0.03 7.33 3.15
CA ILE A 21 -0.64 7.62 4.46
C ILE A 21 -0.69 6.39 5.39
N SER A 22 -0.44 5.20 4.87
CA SER A 22 -0.50 3.94 5.64
C SER A 22 0.66 3.86 6.64
N PRO A 23 0.39 3.77 7.96
CA PRO A 23 1.45 3.61 8.96
C PRO A 23 2.27 2.34 8.73
N THR A 24 1.62 1.23 8.34
CA THR A 24 2.30 -0.02 8.00
C THR A 24 3.33 0.17 6.90
N LEU A 25 2.97 0.89 5.83
CA LEU A 25 3.88 1.14 4.72
C LEU A 25 5.00 2.10 5.12
N GLN A 26 4.71 3.12 5.92
CA GLN A 26 5.72 4.04 6.45
C GLN A 26 6.76 3.31 7.32
N THR A 27 6.31 2.41 8.20
CA THR A 27 7.21 1.54 8.98
C THR A 27 8.06 0.67 8.07
N LEU A 28 7.48 0.06 7.03
CA LEU A 28 8.25 -0.77 6.09
C LEU A 28 9.27 0.04 5.28
N ILE A 29 8.96 1.27 4.89
CA ILE A 29 9.90 2.19 4.22
C ILE A 29 11.13 2.44 5.10
N ALA A 30 10.94 2.64 6.40
CA ALA A 30 12.03 2.89 7.34
C ALA A 30 12.80 1.61 7.72
N ASP A 31 12.09 0.53 8.01
CA ASP A 31 12.64 -0.60 8.77
C ASP A 31 12.86 -1.86 7.91
N ASN A 32 12.05 -2.07 6.88
CA ASN A 32 12.14 -3.27 6.03
C ASN A 32 11.63 -3.03 4.59
N PRO A 33 12.37 -2.26 3.78
CA PRO A 33 11.94 -1.89 2.43
C PRO A 33 11.86 -3.07 1.46
N SER A 34 12.45 -4.22 1.80
CA SER A 34 12.39 -5.44 0.97
C SER A 34 10.99 -6.03 0.86
N LEU A 35 10.10 -5.77 1.83
CA LEU A 35 8.71 -6.21 1.81
C LEU A 35 7.79 -5.33 0.99
N LEU A 36 8.25 -4.13 0.60
CA LEU A 36 7.42 -3.17 -0.11
C LEU A 36 7.10 -3.66 -1.53
N PRO A 37 5.90 -3.33 -2.06
CA PRO A 37 5.55 -3.63 -3.44
C PRO A 37 6.52 -2.94 -4.41
N GLU A 38 6.96 -3.66 -5.44
CA GLU A 38 7.93 -3.11 -6.41
C GLU A 38 7.33 -2.04 -7.33
N ARG A 39 6.00 -1.98 -7.41
CA ARG A 39 5.27 -1.06 -8.28
C ARG A 39 4.31 -0.20 -7.48
N GLN A 40 4.15 1.03 -7.93
CA GLN A 40 3.12 1.91 -7.40
C GLN A 40 1.73 1.32 -7.67
N SER A 41 0.85 1.42 -6.68
CA SER A 41 -0.56 1.04 -6.79
C SER A 41 -1.45 2.11 -6.16
N ALA A 42 -2.72 2.13 -6.55
CA ALA A 42 -3.75 2.98 -5.95
C ALA A 42 -3.85 2.74 -4.44
N CYS A 43 -3.67 1.50 -4.00
CA CYS A 43 -3.89 1.08 -2.62
C CYS A 43 -2.86 1.62 -1.62
N GLN A 44 -1.68 2.05 -2.07
CA GLN A 44 -0.66 2.64 -1.20
C GLN A 44 -1.05 4.01 -0.64
N VAL A 45 -1.95 4.71 -1.33
CA VAL A 45 -2.41 6.08 -1.00
C VAL A 45 -3.91 6.13 -0.69
N CYS A 46 -4.57 4.97 -0.65
CA CYS A 46 -6.00 4.85 -0.40
C CYS A 46 -6.29 4.82 1.10
N ARG A 47 -7.19 5.69 1.59
CA ARG A 47 -7.54 5.82 3.03
C ARG A 47 -8.15 4.57 3.64
N VAL A 48 -8.83 3.75 2.85
CA VAL A 48 -9.49 2.54 3.34
C VAL A 48 -8.68 1.26 3.10
N ALA A 49 -7.51 1.35 2.45
CA ALA A 49 -6.66 0.20 2.22
C ALA A 49 -6.00 -0.25 3.53
N LEU A 50 -6.25 -1.49 3.93
CA LEU A 50 -5.73 -2.06 5.16
C LEU A 50 -4.48 -2.88 4.85
N TRP A 51 -3.32 -2.24 5.03
CA TRP A 51 -2.02 -2.89 4.88
C TRP A 51 -1.60 -3.58 6.18
N PHE A 52 -1.18 -4.83 6.08
CA PHE A 52 -0.73 -5.61 7.23
C PHE A 52 0.39 -6.59 6.85
N VAL A 53 1.23 -6.93 7.83
CA VAL A 53 2.27 -7.95 7.68
C VAL A 53 1.85 -9.19 8.46
N GLU A 54 1.73 -10.32 7.76
CA GLU A 54 1.49 -11.62 8.35
C GLU A 54 2.81 -12.38 8.51
N GLN A 55 3.05 -12.98 9.67
CA GLN A 55 4.25 -13.81 9.91
C GLN A 55 3.92 -15.26 9.55
N LEU A 56 4.44 -15.73 8.41
CA LEU A 56 4.30 -17.11 7.96
C LEU A 56 5.56 -17.92 8.30
N LYS A 57 5.51 -19.24 8.08
CA LYS A 57 6.67 -20.12 8.30
C LYS A 57 7.81 -19.81 7.34
N GLU A 58 7.45 -19.36 6.14
CA GLU A 58 8.33 -19.04 5.02
C GLU A 58 8.93 -17.64 5.15
N GLY A 59 8.39 -16.80 6.03
CA GLY A 59 8.82 -15.42 6.28
C GLY A 59 7.66 -14.45 6.43
N PRO A 60 7.95 -13.16 6.67
CA PRO A 60 6.93 -12.12 6.69
C PRO A 60 6.35 -11.89 5.29
N GLU A 61 5.03 -11.74 5.21
CA GLU A 61 4.30 -11.43 3.99
C GLU A 61 3.50 -10.13 4.15
N LEU A 62 3.72 -9.18 3.25
CA LEU A 62 2.91 -7.96 3.19
C LEU A 62 1.64 -8.23 2.41
N LYS A 63 0.50 -7.85 2.98
CA LYS A 63 -0.82 -7.98 2.36
C LYS A 63 -1.57 -6.65 2.41
N VAL A 64 -2.50 -6.48 1.49
CA VAL A 64 -3.52 -5.43 1.61
C VAL A 64 -4.91 -5.97 1.35
N PHE A 65 -5.79 -5.68 2.30
CA PHE A 65 -7.22 -5.90 2.19
C PHE A 65 -7.92 -4.60 1.78
N CYS A 66 -8.83 -4.70 0.81
CA CYS A 66 -9.68 -3.60 0.37
C CYS A 66 -11.12 -3.83 0.86
N PRO A 67 -11.64 -3.01 1.80
CA PRO A 67 -13.02 -3.10 2.25
C PRO A 67 -14.04 -2.84 1.14
N LYS A 68 -13.73 -1.95 0.18
CA LYS A 68 -14.64 -1.63 -0.94
C LYS A 68 -14.81 -2.79 -1.92
N MET A 69 -13.76 -3.59 -2.11
CA MET A 69 -13.79 -4.79 -2.95
C MET A 69 -14.05 -6.07 -2.15
N ASN A 70 -14.05 -5.98 -0.82
CA ASN A 70 -14.11 -7.10 0.12
C ASN A 70 -13.14 -8.23 -0.24
N SER A 71 -11.88 -7.90 -0.52
CA SER A 71 -10.87 -8.85 -0.99
C SER A 71 -9.47 -8.48 -0.52
N ILE A 72 -8.63 -9.49 -0.33
CA ILE A 72 -7.18 -9.31 -0.40
C ILE A 72 -6.82 -9.12 -1.86
N ILE A 73 -6.09 -8.06 -2.17
CA ILE A 73 -5.80 -7.63 -3.54
C ILE A 73 -4.32 -7.64 -3.87
N TYR A 74 -3.45 -7.75 -2.86
CA TYR A 74 -2.01 -7.94 -3.03
C TYR A 74 -1.48 -8.74 -1.84
N GLU A 75 -0.57 -9.65 -2.16
CA GLU A 75 0.24 -10.43 -1.23
C GLU A 75 1.65 -10.52 -1.82
N THR A 76 2.72 -10.44 -1.01
CA THR A 76 4.09 -10.50 -1.53
C THR A 76 4.36 -11.80 -2.32
N ALA A 77 3.78 -12.94 -1.92
CA ALA A 77 3.92 -14.19 -2.66
C ALA A 77 3.15 -14.19 -4.00
N ASN A 78 2.15 -13.34 -4.16
CA ASN A 78 1.34 -13.24 -5.38
C ASN A 78 1.05 -11.76 -5.72
N PRO A 79 2.08 -11.03 -6.20
CA PRO A 79 2.02 -9.59 -6.32
C PRO A 79 1.07 -9.19 -7.46
N VAL A 80 -0.04 -8.54 -7.10
CA VAL A 80 -0.98 -7.93 -8.05
C VAL A 80 -0.88 -6.41 -7.92
N SER A 81 -0.71 -5.73 -9.05
CA SER A 81 -0.68 -4.27 -9.10
C SER A 81 -2.01 -3.75 -9.63
N ILE A 82 -2.69 -2.92 -8.83
CA ILE A 82 -3.90 -2.20 -9.21
C ILE A 82 -3.54 -0.71 -9.35
N PRO A 83 -3.14 -0.25 -10.55
CA PRO A 83 -2.73 1.14 -10.75
C PRO A 83 -3.91 2.11 -10.75
N LEU A 84 -5.12 1.65 -11.11
CA LEU A 84 -6.34 2.46 -11.20
C LEU A 84 -7.46 1.77 -10.40
N CYS A 85 -8.14 2.49 -9.51
CA CYS A 85 -9.23 1.97 -8.69
C CYS A 85 -10.18 3.09 -8.23
N ASP A 86 -11.44 3.02 -8.65
CA ASP A 86 -12.48 3.98 -8.24
C ASP A 86 -12.90 3.83 -6.77
N GLY A 87 -12.49 2.73 -6.10
CA GLY A 87 -12.70 2.56 -4.67
C GLY A 87 -12.04 3.67 -3.83
N MET A 88 -11.06 4.39 -4.40
CA MET A 88 -10.49 5.59 -3.79
C MET A 88 -11.48 6.76 -3.74
N ILE A 89 -12.33 6.92 -4.76
CA ILE A 89 -13.31 8.02 -4.81
C ILE A 89 -14.28 7.87 -3.64
N GLN A 90 -14.81 6.67 -3.43
CA GLN A 90 -15.71 6.38 -2.31
C GLN A 90 -15.03 6.59 -0.95
N ALA A 91 -13.74 6.27 -0.84
CA ALA A 91 -12.95 6.49 0.37
C ALA A 91 -12.71 7.98 0.66
N GLU A 92 -12.55 8.80 -0.38
CA GLU A 92 -12.38 10.25 -0.27
C GLU A 92 -13.71 10.93 0.10
N GLU A 93 -14.82 10.51 -0.51
CA GLU A 93 -16.17 11.02 -0.22
C GLU A 93 -16.62 10.76 1.22
N GLU A 94 -16.36 9.56 1.76
CA GLU A 94 -16.72 9.22 3.15
C GLU A 94 -15.92 10.04 4.15
N ALA A 95 -14.62 10.24 3.91
CA ALA A 95 -13.80 11.04 4.81
C ALA A 95 -14.24 12.51 4.87
N MET A 96 -14.77 13.05 3.76
CA MET A 96 -15.32 14.42 3.75
C MET A 96 -16.63 14.53 4.54
N GLN A 97 -17.44 13.47 4.61
CA GLN A 97 -18.71 13.47 5.35
C GLN A 97 -18.50 13.31 6.87
N GLU A 98 -17.41 12.68 7.30
CA GLU A 98 -17.08 12.52 8.72
C GLU A 98 -16.47 13.79 9.35
N GLU A 99 -16.07 14.77 8.53
CA GLU A 99 -15.49 16.05 8.96
C GLU A 99 -16.54 17.18 9.11
N GLU A 100 -17.82 16.93 8.83
CA GLU A 100 -18.98 17.84 9.07
C GLU A 100 -19.72 17.54 10.38
#